data_AF-A0A7J6NYC5-F1
#
_entry.id   AF-A0A7J6NYC5-F1
#
_cell.length_a   1.000
_cell.length_b   1.000
_cell.length_c   1.000
_cell.angle_alpha   90.00
_cell.angle_beta   90.00
_cell.angle_gamma   90.00
#
_symmetry.space_group_name_H-M   'P 1'
#
loop_
_entity.id
_entity.type
_entity.pdbx_description
1 polymer ?
#
loop_
_entity_poly.entity_id
_entity_poly.type
_entity_poly.pdbx_seq_one_letter_code
_entity_poly.pdbx_strand_id
1 'polypeptide(L)'
;MPHLFGIIVLLALNALLQAQPSGKFCGSPSSPAGNSTVHVTMTSQTTFDITVGFSPTGGQDVASTKTGVTYEYDSSTGRITVTDVNQLLILISDIGAPFDRSELSNTTFWNGAIYVNLNAIQLGYYPLVSC
;
A
#
# COMPACT_ATOMS: atom_id res chain seq x y z
N MET A 1 23.42 -21.72 32.65
CA MET A 1 22.59 -21.90 31.45
C MET A 1 22.26 -20.54 30.82
N PRO A 2 23.17 -19.93 30.04
CA PRO A 2 22.92 -18.62 29.41
C PRO A 2 22.49 -18.72 27.93
N HIS A 3 22.41 -19.91 27.35
CA HIS A 3 22.24 -20.10 25.91
C HIS A 3 20.81 -19.96 25.38
N LEU A 4 19.78 -20.02 26.24
CA LEU A 4 18.38 -19.94 25.79
C LEU A 4 17.92 -18.50 25.50
N PHE A 5 18.37 -17.51 26.27
CA PHE A 5 17.96 -16.12 26.07
C PHE A 5 18.50 -15.51 24.76
N GLY A 6 19.73 -15.86 24.36
CA GLY A 6 20.31 -15.37 23.10
C GLY A 6 19.63 -15.91 21.86
N ILE A 7 19.19 -17.17 21.88
CA ILE A 7 18.50 -17.82 20.75
C ILE A 7 17.10 -17.22 20.56
N ILE A 8 16.38 -16.94 21.64
CA ILE A 8 15.01 -16.37 21.57
C ILE A 8 15.03 -14.95 20.98
N VAL A 9 16.02 -14.13 21.33
CA VAL A 9 16.14 -12.77 20.78
C VAL A 9 16.49 -12.80 19.29
N LEU A 10 17.42 -13.65 18.84
CA LEU A 10 17.72 -13.80 17.41
C LEU A 10 16.52 -14.31 16.58
N LEU A 11 15.73 -15.24 17.12
CA LEU A 11 14.53 -15.76 16.45
C LEU A 11 13.44 -14.70 16.32
N ALA A 12 13.22 -13.87 17.35
CA ALA A 12 12.24 -12.80 17.31
C ALA A 12 12.61 -11.70 16.30
N LEU A 13 13.90 -11.34 16.20
CA LEU A 13 14.39 -10.40 15.20
C LEU A 13 14.24 -10.96 13.77
N ASN A 14 14.59 -12.23 13.54
CA ASN A 14 14.40 -12.85 12.22
C ASN A 14 12.92 -12.97 11.84
N ALA A 15 12.04 -13.27 12.80
CA ALA A 15 10.59 -13.32 12.57
C ALA A 15 10.00 -11.93 12.25
N LEU A 16 10.50 -10.87 12.88
CA LEU A 16 10.11 -9.48 12.58
C LEU A 16 10.63 -8.99 11.22
N LEU A 17 11.82 -9.41 10.81
CA LEU A 17 12.36 -9.12 9.46
C LEU A 17 11.69 -9.94 8.35
N GLN A 18 11.02 -11.05 8.68
CA GLN A 18 10.30 -11.91 7.73
C GLN A 18 8.78 -11.75 7.80
N ALA A 19 8.27 -10.90 8.69
CA ALA A 19 6.84 -10.67 8.82
C ALA A 19 6.33 -9.90 7.60
N GLN A 20 5.55 -10.59 6.76
CA GLN A 20 4.79 -9.94 5.71
C GLN A 20 3.89 -8.83 6.29
N PRO A 21 3.67 -7.74 5.54
CA PRO A 21 2.70 -6.73 5.93
C PRO A 21 1.33 -7.37 6.13
N SER A 22 0.69 -7.04 7.23
CA SER A 22 -0.66 -7.50 7.58
C SER A 22 -1.45 -6.36 8.20
N GLY A 23 -2.78 -6.44 8.14
CA GLY A 23 -3.67 -5.42 8.66
C GLY A 23 -4.18 -4.45 7.59
N LYS A 24 -4.70 -3.31 8.06
CA LYS A 24 -5.34 -2.28 7.24
C LYS A 24 -4.50 -1.02 7.29
N PHE A 25 -4.27 -0.42 6.14
CA PHE A 25 -3.49 0.79 5.98
C PHE A 25 -4.34 1.83 5.25
N CYS A 26 -4.41 3.05 5.77
CA CYS A 26 -5.05 4.14 5.06
C CYS A 26 -4.21 5.43 5.06
N GLY A 27 -4.54 6.28 4.10
CA GLY A 27 -4.01 7.62 3.99
C GLY A 27 -4.94 8.50 3.16
N SER A 28 -4.95 9.78 3.49
CA SER A 28 -5.76 10.78 2.77
C SER A 28 -4.87 11.91 2.23
N PRO A 29 -4.04 11.63 1.20
CA PRO A 29 -3.14 12.62 0.64
C PRO A 29 -3.89 13.83 0.04
N SER A 30 -3.43 15.05 0.33
CA SER A 30 -3.98 16.29 -0.22
C SER A 30 -2.98 16.97 -1.16
N SER A 31 -3.45 17.42 -2.32
CA SER A 31 -2.65 18.14 -3.32
C SER A 31 -3.42 19.37 -3.83
N PRO A 32 -2.77 20.30 -4.56
CA PRO A 32 -3.49 21.39 -5.23
C PRO A 32 -4.57 20.92 -6.22
N ALA A 33 -4.43 19.72 -6.78
CA ALA A 33 -5.39 19.13 -7.71
C ALA A 33 -6.64 18.57 -7.02
N GLY A 34 -6.56 18.30 -5.71
CA GLY A 34 -7.64 17.69 -4.93
C GLY A 34 -7.13 16.79 -3.81
N ASN A 35 -8.09 16.22 -3.07
CA ASN A 35 -7.83 15.22 -2.04
C ASN A 35 -7.94 13.83 -2.61
N SER A 36 -7.12 12.92 -2.10
CA SER A 36 -7.15 11.50 -2.44
C SER A 36 -7.35 10.69 -1.18
N THR A 37 -7.91 9.50 -1.31
CA THR A 37 -7.93 8.50 -0.24
C THR A 37 -7.39 7.20 -0.80
N VAL A 38 -6.55 6.51 -0.04
CA VAL A 38 -6.01 5.20 -0.41
C VAL A 38 -6.10 4.30 0.80
N HIS A 39 -6.87 3.23 0.69
CA HIS A 39 -7.03 2.20 1.71
C HIS A 39 -6.55 0.87 1.14
N VAL A 40 -5.68 0.19 1.86
CA VAL A 40 -5.18 -1.15 1.53
C VAL A 40 -5.45 -2.07 2.71
N THR A 41 -6.18 -3.15 2.49
CA THR A 41 -6.41 -4.21 3.50
C THR A 41 -5.70 -5.46 3.04
N MET A 42 -4.65 -5.88 3.75
CA MET A 42 -3.97 -7.14 3.50
C MET A 42 -4.89 -8.30 3.89
N THR A 43 -5.39 -9.05 2.90
CA THR A 43 -6.37 -10.13 3.13
C THR A 43 -5.71 -11.50 3.21
N SER A 44 -4.55 -11.67 2.58
CA SER A 44 -3.71 -12.87 2.70
C SER A 44 -2.24 -12.54 2.47
N GLN A 45 -1.39 -13.57 2.39
CA GLN A 45 0.02 -13.43 2.07
C GLN A 45 0.30 -12.97 0.62
N THR A 46 -0.71 -13.07 -0.27
CA THR A 46 -0.57 -12.79 -1.70
C THR A 46 -1.68 -11.92 -2.26
N THR A 47 -2.63 -11.48 -1.42
CA THR A 47 -3.79 -10.68 -1.85
C THR A 47 -4.10 -9.54 -0.89
N PHE A 48 -4.55 -8.41 -1.45
CA PHE A 48 -5.15 -7.33 -0.68
C PHE A 48 -6.42 -6.80 -1.35
N ASP A 49 -7.23 -6.09 -0.57
CA ASP A 49 -8.30 -5.24 -1.09
C ASP A 49 -7.81 -3.79 -1.10
N ILE A 50 -8.07 -3.07 -2.19
CA ILE A 50 -7.68 -1.66 -2.35
C ILE A 50 -8.90 -0.81 -2.66
N THR A 51 -9.03 0.29 -1.93
CA THR A 51 -9.99 1.36 -2.24
C THR A 51 -9.21 2.63 -2.51
N VAL A 52 -9.51 3.29 -3.61
CA VAL A 52 -8.96 4.60 -3.93
C VAL A 52 -10.11 5.55 -4.17
N GLY A 53 -10.01 6.76 -3.62
CA GLY A 53 -10.91 7.85 -3.91
C GLY A 53 -10.15 9.10 -4.32
N PHE A 54 -10.81 9.94 -5.12
CA PHE A 54 -10.31 11.23 -5.54
C PHE A 54 -11.42 12.27 -5.48
N SER A 55 -11.09 13.42 -4.92
CA SER A 55 -11.94 14.58 -4.70
C SER A 55 -11.25 15.77 -5.38
N PRO A 56 -11.45 15.98 -6.69
CA PRO A 56 -10.85 17.10 -7.39
C PRO A 56 -11.34 18.43 -6.83
N THR A 57 -10.46 19.44 -6.83
CA THR A 57 -10.82 20.80 -6.41
C THR A 57 -12.00 21.32 -7.26
N GLY A 58 -13.16 21.51 -6.62
CA GLY A 58 -14.37 22.00 -7.30
C GLY A 58 -15.13 20.96 -8.13
N GLY A 59 -14.78 19.68 -8.02
CA GLY A 59 -15.51 18.58 -8.67
C GLY A 59 -16.24 17.66 -7.68
N GLN A 60 -16.66 16.50 -8.17
CA GLN A 60 -17.35 15.50 -7.36
C GLN A 60 -16.39 14.43 -6.86
N ASP A 61 -16.65 13.98 -5.63
CA ASP A 61 -15.95 12.85 -5.04
C ASP A 61 -16.27 11.57 -5.78
N VAL A 62 -15.23 10.81 -6.12
CA VAL A 62 -15.33 9.51 -6.78
C VAL A 62 -14.44 8.52 -6.06
N ALA A 63 -14.91 7.29 -5.92
CA ALA A 63 -14.16 6.20 -5.29
C ALA A 63 -14.47 4.87 -5.95
N SER A 64 -13.49 3.99 -5.99
CA SER A 64 -13.64 2.61 -6.46
C SER A 64 -12.87 1.66 -5.57
N THR A 65 -13.28 0.40 -5.57
CA THR A 65 -12.69 -0.68 -4.78
C THR A 65 -12.44 -1.88 -5.68
N LYS A 66 -11.29 -2.52 -5.48
CA LYS A 66 -10.99 -3.85 -6.04
C LYS A 66 -10.59 -4.79 -4.91
N THR A 67 -11.11 -6.01 -4.96
CA THR A 67 -10.92 -7.03 -3.92
C THR A 67 -10.10 -8.18 -4.45
N GLY A 68 -9.26 -8.78 -3.60
CA GLY A 68 -8.44 -9.93 -4.00
C GLY A 68 -7.38 -9.61 -5.04
N VAL A 69 -6.88 -8.37 -5.05
CA VAL A 69 -5.79 -7.93 -5.94
C VAL A 69 -4.52 -8.67 -5.54
N THR A 70 -3.91 -9.40 -6.47
CA THR A 70 -2.72 -10.21 -6.19
C THR A 70 -1.46 -9.36 -6.16
N TYR A 71 -0.55 -9.68 -5.24
CA TYR A 71 0.76 -9.04 -5.12
C TYR A 71 1.86 -10.03 -4.76
N GLU A 72 3.10 -9.63 -5.05
CA GLU A 72 4.32 -10.28 -4.61
C GLU A 72 5.01 -9.41 -3.56
N TYR A 73 5.52 -10.04 -2.49
CA TYR A 73 6.29 -9.37 -1.45
C TYR A 73 7.72 -9.88 -1.40
N ASP A 74 8.67 -8.95 -1.55
CA ASP A 74 10.08 -9.20 -1.34
C ASP A 74 10.45 -8.75 0.08
N SER A 75 10.62 -9.71 0.98
CA SER A 75 10.99 -9.44 2.38
C SER A 75 12.39 -8.86 2.56
N SER A 76 13.28 -9.02 1.57
CA SER A 76 14.64 -8.47 1.66
C SER A 76 14.68 -6.96 1.45
N THR A 77 13.72 -6.44 0.68
CA THR A 77 13.60 -5.01 0.34
C THR A 77 12.36 -4.35 0.92
N GLY A 78 11.42 -5.15 1.44
CA GLY A 78 10.09 -4.69 1.86
C GLY A 78 9.16 -4.37 0.68
N ARG A 79 9.56 -4.67 -0.57
CA ARG A 79 8.82 -4.26 -1.76
C ARG A 79 7.55 -5.08 -1.95
N ILE A 80 6.45 -4.41 -2.25
CA ILE A 80 5.16 -4.98 -2.64
C ILE A 80 4.95 -4.65 -4.12
N THR A 81 4.89 -5.67 -4.96
CA THR A 81 4.62 -5.53 -6.40
C THR A 81 3.25 -6.08 -6.71
N VAL A 82 2.33 -5.24 -7.19
CA VAL A 82 1.01 -5.70 -7.62
C VAL A 82 1.12 -6.43 -8.95
N THR A 83 0.68 -7.69 -8.98
CA THR A 83 0.74 -8.54 -10.18
C THR A 83 -0.55 -8.50 -10.98
N ASP A 84 -1.70 -8.23 -10.35
CA ASP A 84 -2.96 -8.00 -11.05
C ASP A 84 -3.08 -6.55 -11.56
N VAL A 85 -2.28 -6.28 -12.59
CA VAL A 85 -2.15 -4.96 -13.21
C VAL A 85 -3.46 -4.49 -13.85
N ASN A 86 -4.31 -5.41 -14.31
CA ASN A 86 -5.59 -5.06 -14.93
C ASN A 86 -6.58 -4.51 -13.90
N GLN A 87 -6.64 -5.11 -12.70
CA GLN A 87 -7.50 -4.57 -11.64
C GLN A 87 -7.09 -3.16 -11.21
N LEU A 88 -5.78 -2.86 -11.14
CA LEU A 88 -5.30 -1.50 -10.86
C LEU A 88 -5.69 -0.51 -11.97
N LEU A 89 -5.59 -0.90 -13.24
CA LEU A 89 -5.98 -0.03 -14.35
C LEU A 89 -7.47 0.28 -14.33
N ILE A 90 -8.32 -0.72 -14.06
CA ILE A 90 -9.76 -0.53 -13.93
C ILE A 90 -10.04 0.39 -12.72
N LEU A 91 -9.40 0.16 -11.58
CA LEU A 91 -9.53 1.00 -10.39
C LEU A 91 -9.24 2.48 -10.67
N ILE A 92 -8.10 2.77 -11.32
CA ILE A 92 -7.70 4.13 -11.70
C ILE A 92 -8.69 4.73 -12.71
N SER A 93 -9.13 3.93 -13.68
CA SER A 93 -10.12 4.37 -14.67
C SER A 93 -11.47 4.71 -14.05
N ASP A 94 -11.93 3.93 -13.06
CA ASP A 94 -13.21 4.13 -12.38
C ASP A 94 -13.27 5.48 -11.63
N ILE A 95 -12.13 5.92 -11.09
CA ILE A 95 -12.02 7.18 -10.34
C ILE A 95 -11.60 8.37 -11.19
N GLY A 96 -11.13 8.16 -12.43
CA GLY A 96 -10.69 9.25 -13.31
C GLY A 96 -9.61 10.17 -12.71
N ALA A 97 -8.89 9.68 -11.70
CA ALA A 97 -7.86 10.43 -10.98
C ALA A 97 -6.55 10.42 -11.77
N PRO A 98 -5.66 11.42 -11.58
CA PRO A 98 -4.38 11.49 -12.29
C PRO A 98 -3.34 10.51 -11.72
N PHE A 99 -3.74 9.30 -11.32
CA PHE A 99 -2.79 8.27 -10.90
C PHE A 99 -2.22 7.54 -12.11
N ASP A 100 -0.91 7.34 -12.13
CA ASP A 100 -0.30 6.40 -13.05
C ASP A 100 -0.43 4.97 -12.51
N ARG A 101 -0.46 3.97 -13.39
CA ARG A 101 -0.45 2.56 -12.98
C ARG A 101 0.79 2.21 -12.14
N SER A 102 1.94 2.75 -12.52
CA SER A 102 3.23 2.54 -11.86
C SER A 102 3.23 3.01 -10.39
N GLU A 103 2.41 4.01 -10.09
CA GLU A 103 2.26 4.62 -8.77
C GLU A 103 1.63 3.68 -7.73
N LEU A 104 0.63 2.91 -8.15
CA LEU A 104 -0.05 1.94 -7.29
C LEU A 104 0.56 0.53 -7.36
N SER A 105 1.26 0.20 -8.46
CA SER A 105 1.79 -1.15 -8.67
C SER A 105 3.09 -1.46 -7.94
N ASN A 106 3.84 -0.45 -7.52
CA ASN A 106 5.15 -0.63 -6.90
C ASN A 106 5.23 0.20 -5.62
N THR A 107 4.98 -0.47 -4.50
CA THR A 107 4.91 0.14 -3.17
C THR A 107 5.91 -0.53 -2.24
N THR A 108 6.27 0.12 -1.13
CA THR A 108 7.25 -0.42 -0.18
C THR A 108 6.67 -0.45 1.22
N PHE A 109 6.74 -1.60 1.89
CA PHE A 109 6.46 -1.70 3.31
C PHE A 109 7.72 -1.40 4.12
N TRP A 110 7.66 -0.37 4.95
CA TRP A 110 8.78 0.06 5.79
C TRP A 110 8.27 0.74 7.06
N ASN A 111 8.92 0.46 8.21
CA ASN A 111 8.55 1.05 9.51
C ASN A 111 7.04 0.99 9.85
N GLY A 112 6.37 -0.11 9.47
CA GLY A 112 4.95 -0.30 9.77
C GLY A 112 3.99 0.51 8.90
N ALA A 113 4.45 1.07 7.78
CA ALA A 113 3.64 1.80 6.81
C ALA A 113 3.86 1.27 5.38
N ILE A 114 2.85 1.43 4.52
CA ILE A 114 2.98 1.17 3.08
C ILE A 114 3.24 2.51 2.39
N TYR A 115 4.35 2.65 1.70
CA TYR A 115 4.68 3.81 0.91
C TYR A 115 4.18 3.63 -0.52
N VAL A 116 3.18 4.42 -0.88
CA VAL A 116 2.67 4.52 -2.26
C VAL A 116 3.38 5.67 -2.97
N ASN A 117 3.73 5.47 -4.24
CA ASN A 117 4.30 6.53 -5.05
C ASN A 117 3.15 7.38 -5.60
N LEU A 118 3.04 8.65 -5.22
CA LEU A 118 1.98 9.57 -5.64
C LEU A 118 2.58 10.84 -6.26
N ASN A 119 3.58 10.67 -7.12
CA ASN A 119 4.29 11.79 -7.74
C ASN A 119 3.41 12.62 -8.69
N ALA A 120 2.44 12.02 -9.38
CA ALA A 120 1.53 12.71 -10.27
C ALA A 120 0.64 13.74 -9.55
N ILE A 121 0.40 13.56 -8.25
CA ILE A 121 -0.27 14.54 -7.38
C ILE A 121 0.69 15.31 -6.49
N GLN A 122 1.99 15.34 -6.85
CA GLN A 122 3.04 16.14 -6.20
C GLN A 122 3.32 15.79 -4.73
N LEU A 123 3.11 14.54 -4.33
CA LEU A 123 3.32 14.11 -2.94
C LEU A 123 4.53 13.18 -2.74
N GLY A 124 5.14 12.72 -3.82
CA GLY A 124 6.24 11.76 -3.72
C GLY A 124 5.79 10.43 -3.13
N TYR A 125 6.66 9.80 -2.34
CA TYR A 125 6.30 8.59 -1.61
C TYR A 125 5.51 8.94 -0.35
N TYR A 126 4.23 8.61 -0.34
CA TYR A 126 3.32 8.93 0.75
C TYR A 126 3.07 7.69 1.64
N PRO A 127 3.20 7.80 2.98
CA PRO A 127 2.97 6.68 3.89
C PRO A 127 1.47 6.46 4.16
N LEU A 128 1.00 5.23 3.97
CA LEU A 128 -0.26 4.72 4.49
C LEU A 128 0.00 4.07 5.85
N VAL A 129 -0.66 4.55 6.88
CA VAL A 129 -0.48 4.09 8.27
C VAL A 129 -1.58 3.13 8.67
N SER A 130 -1.33 2.32 9.71
CA SER A 130 -2.33 1.40 10.24
C SER A 130 -3.62 2.13 10.62
N CYS A 131 -4.78 1.56 10.26
CA CYS A 131 -6.09 2.13 10.51
C CYS A 131 -7.10 1.18 11.15
#